data_AF-A0A6I1KKI0-F1
#
_entry.id   AF-A0A6I1KKI0-F1
#
_cell.length_a   1.000
_cell.length_b   1.000
_cell.length_c   1.000
_cell.angle_alpha   90.00
_cell.angle_beta   90.00
_cell.angle_gamma   90.00
#
_symmetry.space_group_name_H-M   'P 1'
#
loop_
_entity.id
_entity.type
_entity.pdbx_description
1 polymer ?
#
loop_
_entity_poly.entity_id
_entity_poly.type
_entity_poly.pdbx_seq_one_letter_code
_entity_poly.pdbx_strand_id
1 'polypeptide(L)'
;MKRVVSVMALVALVALGVFSFSKVANAEEIKMVGVITKIDIAGKDAHSASITLKDNKTEQPVVIIVNDDLTLDKLKDHRIVEGDEIRLKYEVIDGKNVSKYFRKTAGC
;
A
#
# COMPACT_ATOMS: atom_id res chain seq x y z
N MET A 1 -0.92 -5.10 -56.41
CA MET A 1 -0.20 -5.75 -55.27
C MET A 1 0.57 -4.77 -54.38
N LYS A 2 1.33 -3.78 -54.90
CA LYS A 2 2.15 -2.87 -54.07
C LYS A 2 1.40 -2.11 -52.96
N ARG A 3 0.14 -1.69 -53.20
CA ARG A 3 -0.68 -0.98 -52.18
C ARG A 3 -1.22 -1.89 -51.07
N VAL A 4 -1.48 -3.16 -51.36
CA VAL A 4 -2.04 -4.12 -50.40
C VAL A 4 -0.95 -4.59 -49.42
N VAL A 5 0.28 -4.75 -49.92
CA VAL A 5 1.47 -5.04 -49.09
C VAL A 5 1.79 -3.86 -48.17
N SER A 6 1.65 -2.62 -48.68
CA SER A 6 1.87 -1.40 -47.88
C SER A 6 0.82 -1.22 -46.77
N VAL A 7 -0.44 -1.63 -47.02
CA VAL A 7 -1.51 -1.55 -46.02
C VAL A 7 -1.36 -2.66 -44.96
N MET A 8 -0.97 -3.88 -45.34
CA MET A 8 -0.67 -4.93 -44.34
C MET A 8 0.53 -4.59 -43.46
N ALA A 9 1.57 -3.96 -44.01
CA ALA A 9 2.73 -3.51 -43.23
C ALA A 9 2.34 -2.42 -42.20
N LEU A 10 1.42 -1.53 -42.56
CA LEU A 10 0.93 -0.48 -41.66
C LEU A 10 0.07 -1.04 -40.52
N VAL A 11 -0.77 -2.05 -40.80
CA VAL A 11 -1.62 -2.71 -39.79
C VAL A 11 -0.78 -3.53 -38.81
N ALA A 12 0.30 -4.17 -39.26
CA ALA A 12 1.23 -4.88 -38.39
C ALA A 12 1.98 -3.94 -37.42
N LEU A 13 2.32 -2.73 -37.86
CA LEU A 13 2.97 -1.70 -37.04
C LEU A 13 2.03 -1.12 -35.96
N VAL A 14 0.73 -1.00 -36.25
CA VAL A 14 -0.26 -0.52 -35.27
C VAL A 14 -0.61 -1.61 -34.24
N ALA A 15 -0.63 -2.89 -34.64
CA ALA A 15 -0.89 -4.01 -33.74
C ALA A 15 0.22 -4.24 -32.69
N LEU A 16 1.47 -3.84 -32.98
CA LEU A 16 2.57 -3.90 -32.01
C LEU A 16 2.55 -2.78 -30.98
N GLY A 17 1.82 -1.69 -31.21
CA GLY A 17 1.77 -0.53 -30.30
C GLY A 17 0.82 -0.68 -29.11
N VAL A 18 -0.12 -1.63 -29.14
CA VAL A 18 -1.17 -1.77 -28.11
C VAL A 18 -0.74 -2.62 -26.90
N PHE A 19 0.43 -3.27 -26.95
CA PHE A 19 0.93 -4.13 -25.87
C PHE A 19 1.84 -3.43 -24.85
N SER A 20 2.13 -2.13 -25.00
CA SER A 20 3.09 -1.43 -24.13
C SER A 20 2.49 -0.81 -22.86
N PHE A 21 1.19 -1.00 -22.58
CA PHE A 21 0.61 -0.65 -21.28
C PHE A 21 0.64 -1.85 -20.32
N SER A 22 1.80 -2.49 -20.20
CA SER A 22 2.11 -3.26 -19.00
C SER A 22 2.04 -2.27 -17.85
N LYS A 23 0.97 -2.34 -17.04
CA LYS A 23 0.91 -1.64 -15.76
C LYS A 23 2.23 -1.96 -15.05
N VAL A 24 3.08 -0.96 -14.94
CA VAL A 24 4.28 -1.03 -14.13
C VAL A 24 3.74 -1.27 -12.72
N ALA A 25 3.85 -2.51 -12.25
CA ALA A 25 3.61 -2.87 -10.87
C ALA A 25 4.75 -2.25 -10.07
N ASN A 26 4.70 -0.92 -9.91
CA ASN A 26 5.54 -0.23 -8.95
C ASN A 26 4.99 -0.66 -7.59
N ALA A 27 5.74 -1.51 -6.90
CA ALA A 27 5.69 -1.58 -5.44
C ALA A 27 6.19 -0.23 -4.92
N GLU A 28 5.33 0.78 -5.00
CA GLU A 28 5.63 2.12 -4.56
C GLU A 28 5.66 2.09 -3.03
N GLU A 29 6.86 2.05 -2.46
CA GLU A 29 7.06 2.15 -1.02
C GLU A 29 6.74 3.57 -0.59
N ILE A 30 5.55 3.77 -0.04
CA ILE A 30 5.06 5.08 0.41
C ILE A 30 5.43 5.25 1.89
N LYS A 31 6.12 6.34 2.20
CA LYS A 31 6.52 6.72 3.55
C LYS A 31 5.63 7.85 4.05
N MET A 32 4.96 7.64 5.18
CA MET A 32 4.11 8.65 5.79
C MET A 32 4.25 8.67 7.32
N VAL A 33 3.78 9.76 7.91
CA VAL A 33 3.66 9.89 9.37
C VAL A 33 2.23 10.31 9.64
N GLY A 34 1.57 9.58 10.51
CA GLY A 34 0.17 9.81 10.83
C GLY A 34 -0.18 9.36 12.23
N VAL A 35 -1.34 9.80 12.69
CA VAL A 35 -1.87 9.49 14.01
C VAL A 35 -2.87 8.34 13.89
N ILE A 36 -2.77 7.33 14.76
CA ILE A 36 -3.74 6.23 14.78
C ILE A 36 -5.09 6.77 15.24
N THR A 37 -6.13 6.56 14.45
CA THR A 37 -7.50 6.90 14.81
C THR A 37 -8.35 5.69 15.15
N LYS A 38 -7.99 4.51 14.66
CA LYS A 38 -8.72 3.27 14.94
C LYS A 38 -7.81 2.05 14.77
N ILE A 39 -7.94 1.09 15.68
CA ILE A 39 -7.26 -0.21 15.59
C ILE A 39 -8.30 -1.33 15.55
N ASP A 40 -8.25 -2.17 14.54
CA ASP A 40 -9.13 -3.33 14.38
C ASP A 40 -8.27 -4.59 14.19
N ILE A 41 -8.22 -5.46 15.19
CA ILE A 41 -7.44 -6.70 15.13
C ILE A 41 -8.32 -7.79 14.51
N ALA A 42 -7.91 -8.32 13.36
CA ALA A 42 -8.71 -9.29 12.63
C ALA A 42 -8.52 -10.69 13.23
N GLY A 43 -9.58 -11.20 13.86
CA GLY A 43 -9.70 -12.58 14.33
C GLY A 43 -9.11 -12.85 15.72
N LYS A 44 -9.56 -13.95 16.35
CA LYS A 44 -9.08 -14.39 17.68
C LYS A 44 -7.57 -14.70 17.70
N ASP A 45 -7.01 -15.05 16.54
CA ASP A 45 -5.60 -15.41 16.38
C ASP A 45 -4.69 -14.20 16.12
N ALA A 46 -5.28 -13.02 15.84
CA ALA A 46 -4.58 -11.74 15.73
C ALA A 46 -3.31 -11.77 14.83
N HIS A 47 -3.41 -12.50 13.71
CA HIS A 47 -2.36 -12.59 12.68
C HIS A 47 -2.34 -11.38 11.72
N SER A 48 -3.38 -10.57 11.74
CA SER A 48 -3.44 -9.32 10.98
C SER A 48 -4.26 -8.28 11.73
N ALA A 49 -3.90 -7.01 11.55
CA ALA A 49 -4.63 -5.89 12.11
C ALA A 49 -4.84 -4.82 11.03
N SER A 50 -6.05 -4.28 10.96
CA SER A 50 -6.39 -3.12 10.15
C SER A 50 -6.33 -1.87 11.01
N ILE A 51 -5.40 -0.97 10.71
CA ILE A 51 -5.20 0.27 11.45
C ILE A 51 -5.58 1.42 10.54
N THR A 52 -6.47 2.30 11.04
CA THR A 52 -6.77 3.56 10.36
C THR A 52 -5.87 4.64 10.94
N LEU A 53 -5.10 5.28 10.09
CA LEU A 53 -4.24 6.40 10.45
C LEU A 53 -4.68 7.66 9.71
N LYS A 54 -4.74 8.79 10.41
CA LYS A 54 -4.88 10.10 9.78
C LYS A 54 -3.50 10.58 9.38
N ASP A 55 -3.24 10.72 8.09
CA ASP A 55 -1.98 11.26 7.59
C ASP A 55 -1.84 12.75 7.93
N ASN A 56 -0.68 13.17 8.43
CA ASN A 56 -0.48 14.58 8.82
C ASN A 56 -0.34 15.54 7.63
N LYS A 57 -0.03 15.04 6.42
CA LYS A 57 0.16 15.89 5.24
C LYS A 57 -1.13 16.10 4.45
N THR A 58 -1.88 15.03 4.28
CA THR A 58 -3.10 14.98 3.46
C THR A 58 -4.37 15.08 4.28
N GLU A 59 -4.27 14.88 5.60
CA GLU A 59 -5.39 14.81 6.55
C GLU A 59 -6.42 13.72 6.24
N GLN A 60 -6.12 12.83 5.30
CA GLN A 60 -7.01 11.75 4.90
C GLN A 60 -6.83 10.53 5.79
N PRO A 61 -7.92 9.81 6.12
CA PRO A 61 -7.84 8.53 6.80
C PRO A 61 -7.33 7.47 5.81
N VAL A 62 -6.21 6.84 6.17
CA VAL A 62 -5.60 5.75 5.41
C VAL A 62 -5.73 4.47 6.23
N VAL A 63 -6.35 3.45 5.64
CA VAL A 63 -6.43 2.11 6.24
C VAL A 63 -5.21 1.31 5.81
N ILE A 64 -4.51 0.75 6.78
CA ILE A 64 -3.27 -0.02 6.62
C ILE A 64 -3.45 -1.39 7.23
N ILE A 65 -3.04 -2.41 6.49
CA ILE A 65 -3.02 -3.80 6.94
C ILE A 65 -1.64 -4.09 7.51
N VAL A 66 -1.61 -4.46 8.78
CA VAL A 66 -0.42 -4.87 9.52
C VAL A 66 -0.42 -6.38 9.70
N ASN A 67 0.58 -7.03 9.15
CA ASN A 67 0.80 -8.48 9.26
C ASN A 67 2.15 -8.80 9.94
N ASP A 68 2.78 -7.81 10.57
CA ASP A 68 4.06 -7.94 11.25
C ASP A 68 3.84 -8.37 12.70
N ASP A 69 4.37 -9.53 13.08
CA ASP A 69 4.18 -10.12 14.41
C ASP A 69 4.61 -9.16 15.53
N LEU A 70 5.74 -8.46 15.36
CA LEU A 70 6.26 -7.52 16.36
C LEU A 70 5.30 -6.34 16.60
N THR A 71 4.66 -5.86 15.54
CA THR A 71 3.68 -4.77 15.64
C THR A 71 2.37 -5.28 16.22
N LEU A 72 1.93 -6.48 15.82
CA LEU A 72 0.73 -7.12 16.38
C LEU A 72 0.87 -7.36 17.88
N ASP A 73 2.02 -7.83 18.34
CA ASP A 73 2.30 -8.00 19.77
C ASP A 73 2.27 -6.66 20.52
N LYS A 74 2.82 -5.59 19.95
CA LYS A 74 2.72 -4.24 20.56
C LYS A 74 1.30 -3.72 20.64
N LEU A 75 0.43 -4.08 19.68
CA LEU A 75 -0.99 -3.70 19.70
C LEU A 75 -1.74 -4.49 20.78
N LYS A 76 -1.43 -5.79 20.94
CA LYS A 76 -1.98 -6.66 22.01
C LYS A 76 -1.54 -6.19 23.40
N ASP A 77 -0.28 -5.81 23.54
CA ASP A 77 0.30 -5.32 24.80
C ASP A 77 -0.13 -3.87 25.13
N HIS A 78 -0.98 -3.25 24.31
CA HIS A 78 -1.38 -1.83 24.44
C HIS A 78 -0.19 -0.85 24.45
N ARG A 79 0.95 -1.23 23.87
CA ARG A 79 2.12 -0.35 23.71
C ARG A 79 1.92 0.69 22.62
N ILE A 80 1.05 0.36 21.67
CA ILE A 80 0.57 1.24 20.61
C ILE A 80 -0.94 1.39 20.81
N VAL A 81 -1.41 2.62 20.94
CA VAL A 81 -2.83 2.94 21.18
C VAL A 81 -3.34 3.99 20.21
N GLU A 82 -4.65 4.13 20.14
CA GLU A 82 -5.29 5.23 19.41
C GLU A 82 -4.80 6.59 19.95
N GLY A 83 -4.51 7.52 19.05
CA GLY A 83 -3.88 8.80 19.36
C GLY A 83 -2.35 8.80 19.27
N ASP A 84 -1.70 7.64 19.13
CA ASP A 84 -0.25 7.59 18.93
C ASP A 84 0.15 8.02 17.51
N GLU A 85 1.22 8.81 17.43
CA GLU A 85 1.86 9.12 16.16
C GLU A 85 2.81 7.99 15.73
N ILE A 86 2.63 7.54 14.49
CA ILE A 86 3.38 6.44 13.90
C ILE A 86 4.08 6.90 12.63
N ARG A 87 5.36 6.55 12.53
CA ARG A 87 6.08 6.52 11.26
C ARG A 87 5.78 5.22 10.54
N LEU A 88 5.13 5.35 9.40
CA LEU A 88 4.67 4.25 8.58
C LEU A 88 5.45 4.21 7.25
N LYS A 89 5.80 3.00 6.84
CA LYS A 89 6.06 2.70 5.43
C LYS A 89 5.16 1.57 5.01
N TYR A 90 4.49 1.74 3.88
CA TYR A 90 3.60 0.74 3.34
C TYR A 90 3.79 0.60 1.84
N GLU A 91 3.45 -0.58 1.33
CA GLU A 91 3.43 -0.88 -0.09
C GLU A 91 1.99 -1.19 -0.49
N VAL A 92 1.61 -0.79 -1.69
CA VAL A 92 0.29 -1.13 -2.24
C VAL A 92 0.40 -2.48 -2.94
N ILE A 93 -0.09 -3.53 -2.28
CA ILE A 93 -0.11 -4.90 -2.81
C ILE A 93 -1.56 -5.23 -3.12
N ASP A 94 -1.86 -5.56 -4.38
CA ASP A 94 -3.22 -5.88 -4.84
C ASP A 94 -4.29 -4.81 -4.50
N GLY A 95 -3.87 -3.53 -4.49
CA GLY A 95 -4.73 -2.40 -4.14
C GLY A 95 -4.99 -2.22 -2.64
N LYS A 96 -4.31 -3.00 -1.78
CA LYS A 96 -4.35 -2.85 -0.31
C LYS A 96 -3.04 -2.27 0.19
N ASN A 97 -3.13 -1.37 1.16
CA ASN A 97 -1.96 -0.79 1.79
C ASN A 97 -1.44 -1.76 2.85
N VAL A 98 -0.31 -2.41 2.60
CA VAL A 98 0.30 -3.38 3.52
C VAL A 98 1.51 -2.75 4.19
N SER A 99 1.57 -2.77 5.52
CA SER A 99 2.68 -2.17 6.26
C SER A 99 3.97 -2.96 6.05
N LYS A 100 5.04 -2.25 5.65
CA LYS A 100 6.43 -2.73 5.67
C LYS A 100 7.18 -2.28 6.92
N TYR A 101 6.82 -1.12 7.46
CA TYR A 101 7.44 -0.56 8.64
C TYR A 101 6.40 0.19 9.46
N PHE A 102 6.26 -0.16 10.72
CA PHE A 102 5.31 0.46 11.63
C PHE A 102 6.00 0.73 12.97
N ARG A 103 6.38 1.97 13.23
CA ARG A 103 6.99 2.36 14.51
C ARG A 103 6.42 3.66 15.04
N LYS A 104 6.13 3.67 16.34
CA LYS A 104 5.75 4.87 17.07
C LYS A 104 6.87 5.91 17.02
N THR A 105 6.51 7.17 16.73
CA THR A 105 7.46 8.28 16.67
C THR A 105 7.83 8.79 18.06
N ALA A 106 6.91 8.69 19.01
CA ALA A 106 7.09 9.13 20.40
C ALA A 106 7.57 7.97 21.30
N GLY A 107 8.79 8.09 21.85
CA GLY A 107 9.38 7.16 22.81
C GLY A 107 10.57 6.40 22.24
N CYS A 108 11.75 7.04 22.31
CA CYS A 108 13.01 6.31 22.42
C CYS A 108 13.19 5.85 23.86
#